data_AF-A0A822DGC7-F1
#
_entry.id   AF-A0A822DGC7-F1
#
_cell.length_a   1.000
_cell.length_b   1.000
_cell.length_c   1.000
_cell.angle_alpha   90.00
_cell.angle_beta   90.00
_cell.angle_gamma   90.00
#
_symmetry.space_group_name_H-M   'P 1'
#
loop_
_entity.id
_entity.type
_entity.pdbx_description
1 polymer ?
#
loop_
_entity_poly.entity_id
_entity_poly.type
_entity_poly.pdbx_seq_one_letter_code
_entity_poly.pdbx_strand_id
1 'polypeptide(L)' 'MEQKQRLNNLERFSSSENGLLIATDVAARGLDIPNIKHIIHYQVP' A
#
# COMPACT_ATOMS: atom_id res chain seq x y z
N MET A 1 -13.77 3.16 2.02
CA MET A 1 -13.19 1.86 2.40
C MET A 1 -13.30 1.76 3.91
N GLU A 2 -13.98 0.74 4.44
CA GLU A 2 -13.97 0.53 5.89
C GLU A 2 -12.55 0.18 6.35
N GLN A 3 -12.15 0.64 7.53
CA GLN A 3 -10.80 0.44 8.07
C GLN A 3 -10.35 -1.03 8.05
N LYS A 4 -11.28 -1.97 8.27
CA LYS A 4 -11.03 -3.42 8.21
C LYS A 4 -10.58 -3.89 6.82
N GLN A 5 -11.21 -3.37 5.76
CA GLN A 5 -10.85 -3.71 4.38
C GLN A 5 -9.46 -3.16 4.03
N ARG A 6 -9.11 -1.98 4.56
CA ARG A 6 -7.77 -1.39 4.41
C ARG A 6 -6.68 -2.29 5.01
N LEU A 7 -6.87 -2.74 6.25
CA LEU A 7 -5.89 -3.63 6.92
C LEU A 7 -5.74 -4.96 6.19
N ASN A 8 -6.84 -5.61 5.79
CA ASN A 8 -6.78 -6.88 5.07
C ASN A 8 -6.02 -6.76 3.74
N ASN A 9 -6.19 -5.66 3.00
CA ASN A 9 -5.44 -5.42 1.77
C ASN A 9 -3.93 -5.25 2.03
N LEU A 10 -3.55 -4.60 3.12
CA LEU A 10 -2.15 -4.44 3.53
C LEU A 10 -1.52 -5.75 3.97
N GLU A 11 -2.25 -6.56 4.75
CA GLU A 11 -1.78 -7.90 5.16
C GLU A 11 -1.53 -8.80 3.94
N ARG A 12 -2.44 -8.79 2.96
CA ARG A 12 -2.27 -9.54 1.70
C ARG A 12 -1.10 -9.04 0.87
N PHE A 13 -0.85 -7.74 0.85
CA PHE A 13 0.31 -7.18 0.16
C PHE A 13 1.61 -7.58 0.86
N SER A 14 1.66 -7.45 2.19
CA SER A 14 2.83 -7.77 3.02
C SER A 14 3.20 -9.26 2.97
N SER A 15 2.22 -10.16 2.85
CA SER A 15 2.46 -11.60 2.72
C SER A 15 2.78 -12.05 1.29
N SER A 16 2.66 -11.18 0.30
CA SER A 16 2.96 -11.50 -1.08
C SER A 16 4.43 -11.29 -1.40
N GLU A 17 5.10 -12.35 -1.87
CA GLU A 17 6.51 -12.27 -2.30
C GLU A 17 6.71 -11.28 -3.47
N ASN A 18 5.70 -11.13 -4.33
CA ASN A 18 5.69 -10.24 -5.48
C ASN A 18 4.38 -9.43 -5.54
N GLY A 19 4.07 -8.68 -4.48
CA GLY A 19 2.89 -7.84 -4.40
C GLY A 19 3.00 -6.52 -5.18
N LEU A 20 1.88 -6.05 -5.73
CA LEU A 20 1.70 -4.68 -6.23
C LEU A 20 0.55 -4.02 -5.47
N LEU A 21 0.82 -2.87 -4.85
CA LEU A 21 -0.19 -2.05 -4.17
C LEU A 21 -0.41 -0.77 -4.95
N ILE A 22 -1.67 -0.51 -5.33
CA ILE A 22 -2.09 0.75 -5.95
C ILE A 22 -2.91 1.51 -4.91
N ALA A 23 -2.46 2.71 -4.55
CA ALA A 23 -3.10 3.57 -3.57
C ALA A 23 -3.16 5.01 -4.08
N THR A 24 -4.12 5.78 -3.57
CA THR A 24 -4.17 7.25 -3.72
C THR A 24 -3.45 7.91 -2.55
N ASP A 25 -3.07 9.18 -2.69
CA ASP A 25 -2.30 9.91 -1.67
C ASP A 25 -2.98 9.93 -0.29
N VAL A 26 -4.31 9.96 -0.27
CA VAL A 26 -5.10 9.87 0.97
C VAL A 26 -4.99 8.50 1.62
N ALA A 27 -4.96 7.42 0.83
CA ALA A 27 -4.84 6.06 1.33
C ALA A 27 -3.41 5.69 1.73
N ALA A 28 -2.41 6.37 1.17
CA ALA A 28 -0.99 6.13 1.40
C ALA A 28 -0.47 6.78 2.71
N ARG A 29 -1.10 7.84 3.19
CA ARG A 29 -0.71 8.50 4.45
C ARG A 29 -0.84 7.53 5.64
N GLY A 30 0.26 7.32 6.35
CA GLY A 30 0.30 6.42 7.50
C GLY A 30 0.32 4.94 7.14
N LEU A 31 0.68 4.58 5.90
CA LEU A 31 1.08 3.21 5.58
C LEU A 31 2.52 3.00 6.02
N ASP A 32 2.70 2.20 7.06
CA ASP A 32 4.01 1.66 7.43
C ASP A 32 4.10 0.23 6.89
N ILE A 33 4.76 0.08 5.73
CA ILE A 33 4.95 -1.23 5.08
C ILE A 33 6.46 -1.48 5.01
N PRO A 34 7.00 -2.44 5.79
CA PRO A 34 8.42 -2.74 5.74
C PRO A 34 8.80 -3.41 4.41
N ASN A 35 10.07 -3.28 4.02
CA ASN A 35 10.68 -3.98 2.88
C ASN A 35 10.12 -3.65 1.48
N ILE A 36 9.58 -2.44 1.27
CA ILE A 36 9.24 -1.95 -0.07
C ILE A 36 10.53 -1.76 -0.89
N LYS A 37 10.64 -2.45 -2.04
CA LYS A 37 11.78 -2.29 -2.96
C LYS A 37 11.70 -1.02 -3.80
N HIS A 38 10.50 -0.68 -4.27
CA HIS A 38 10.28 0.42 -5.20
C HIS A 38 8.97 1.14 -4.91
N ILE A 39 8.98 2.48 -5.03
CA ILE A 39 7.81 3.35 -4.95
C ILE A 39 7.74 4.13 -6.26
N ILE A 40 6.57 4.12 -6.90
CA ILE A 40 6.32 4.86 -8.16
C ILE A 40 5.24 5.90 -7.88
N HIS A 41 5.59 7.18 -7.96
CA HIS A 41 4.62 8.28 -7.92
C HIS A 41 4.03 8.49 -9.32
N TYR A 42 2.81 8.00 -9.54
CA TYR A 42 2.15 8.07 -10.84
C TYR A 42 1.73 9.49 -11.23
N GLN A 43 1.37 10.31 -10.24
CA GLN A 43 1.12 11.74 -10.41
C GLN A 43 2.25 12.51 -9.75
N VAL A 44 2.81 13.48 -10.48
CA VAL A 44 3.86 14.39 -9.99
C VAL A 44 3.24 15.27 -8.88
N PRO A 45 3.98 15.62 -7.81
CA PRO A 45 3.43 16.39 -6.69
C PRO A 45 2.73 17.68 -7.09
#